data_AF-A0A7X8D3K4-F1
#
_entry.id   AF-A0A7X8D3K4-F1
#
_cell.length_a   1.000
_cell.length_b   1.000
_cell.length_c   1.000
_cell.angle_alpha   90.00
_cell.angle_beta   90.00
_cell.angle_gamma   90.00
#
_symmetry.space_group_name_H-M   'P 1'
#
loop_
_entity.id
_entity.type
_entity.pdbx_description
1 polymer ?
#
loop_
_entity_poly.entity_id
_entity_poly.type
_entity_poly.pdbx_seq_one_letter_code
_entity_poly.pdbx_strand_id
1 'polypeptide(L)'
;MVSDRLGVEFIGTLEDDMIIYTIFDLEQFIGQEIHWVTGKTFDEIIDRGNGKKHLPNAISRFCTSEMKIQPLFDWWDKNFTEPVEVRIGYRANELRRVENMKKRLNKDGLLTHRKIIGKSKTRNKWGDIAWEKPVYPLIEDNIFKDNIEEYWRGKPVRFAYMNNCIGCFHRNEMLLKLMSEKFPEKFNWFVKQEGQGYKSRTFKNGITYAKIRQFPMAQTLDFEDFTDCDSGYCGI
;
A
#
# COMPACT_ATOMS: atom_id res chain seq x y z
N MET A 1 13.54 16.75 3.96
CA MET A 1 12.67 17.03 2.78
C MET A 1 11.25 16.51 2.95
N VAL A 2 10.98 15.22 3.23
CA VAL A 2 9.61 14.74 3.59
C VAL A 2 9.38 14.79 5.10
N SER A 3 10.34 14.33 5.90
CA SER A 3 10.28 14.39 7.38
C SER A 3 10.00 15.80 7.90
N ASP A 4 10.62 16.81 7.28
CA ASP A 4 10.42 18.22 7.64
C ASP A 4 8.98 18.69 7.38
N ARG A 5 8.33 18.19 6.30
CA ARG A 5 6.93 18.51 5.99
C ARG A 5 5.96 17.83 6.95
N LEU A 6 6.28 16.59 7.34
CA LEU A 6 5.44 15.81 8.26
C LEU A 6 5.68 16.15 9.73
N GLY A 7 6.78 16.83 10.05
CA GLY A 7 7.20 17.11 11.43
C GLY A 7 7.58 15.86 12.23
N VAL A 8 7.77 14.73 11.55
CA VAL A 8 8.15 13.42 12.13
C VAL A 8 9.15 12.74 11.21
N GLU A 9 9.93 11.80 11.75
CA GLU A 9 10.83 11.00 10.92
C GLU A 9 10.02 10.20 9.90
N PHE A 10 10.13 10.57 8.62
CA PHE A 10 9.53 9.83 7.53
C PHE A 10 10.50 8.73 7.09
N ILE A 11 10.23 7.52 7.57
CA ILE A 11 10.80 6.33 6.97
C ILE A 11 9.84 5.95 5.86
N GLY A 12 10.22 6.25 4.61
CA GLY A 12 9.51 5.75 3.44
C GLY A 12 9.22 4.28 3.66
N THR A 13 8.00 3.84 3.33
CA THR A 13 7.68 2.42 3.48
C THR A 13 8.71 1.60 2.67
N LEU A 14 8.75 0.28 2.85
CA LEU A 14 9.67 -0.60 2.12
C LEU A 14 9.35 -0.73 0.62
N GLU A 15 8.97 0.36 -0.01
CA GLU A 15 8.68 0.63 -1.42
C GLU A 15 9.94 1.13 -2.14
N ASP A 16 9.85 1.28 -3.46
CA ASP A 16 10.90 1.88 -4.29
C ASP A 16 11.02 3.39 -4.00
N ASP A 17 12.25 3.90 -3.86
CA ASP A 17 12.49 5.34 -3.62
C ASP A 17 12.01 6.18 -4.81
N MET A 18 11.90 5.57 -6.00
CA MET A 18 11.31 6.20 -7.16
C MET A 18 9.88 6.67 -6.94
N ILE A 19 9.13 6.06 -6.02
CA ILE A 19 7.78 6.52 -5.64
C ILE A 19 7.87 7.90 -4.98
N ILE A 20 8.86 8.15 -4.11
CA ILE A 20 9.03 9.44 -3.45
C ILE A 20 9.31 10.53 -4.50
N TYR A 21 10.22 10.23 -5.45
CA TYR A 21 10.50 11.14 -6.56
C TYR A 21 9.29 11.35 -7.48
N THR A 22 8.50 10.31 -7.72
CA THR A 22 7.25 10.40 -8.50
C THR A 22 6.32 11.44 -7.89
N ILE A 23 6.12 11.42 -6.56
CA ILE A 23 5.21 12.37 -5.90
C ILE A 23 5.76 13.80 -5.98
N PHE A 24 7.07 14.01 -5.83
CA PHE A 24 7.65 15.34 -5.99
C PHE A 24 7.53 15.86 -7.43
N ASP A 25 7.80 15.01 -8.43
CA ASP A 25 7.64 15.38 -9.82
C ASP A 25 6.16 15.70 -10.13
N LEU A 26 5.22 14.95 -9.55
CA LEU A 26 3.78 15.21 -9.66
C LEU A 26 3.40 16.55 -9.05
N GLU A 27 3.83 16.88 -7.82
CA GLU A 27 3.57 18.19 -7.19
C GLU A 27 4.04 19.34 -8.09
N GLN A 28 5.24 19.21 -8.66
CA GLN A 28 5.78 20.21 -9.59
C GLN A 28 4.97 20.30 -10.88
N PHE A 29 4.59 19.15 -11.45
CA PHE A 29 3.83 19.09 -12.70
C PHE A 29 2.42 19.65 -12.56
N ILE A 30 1.72 19.35 -11.45
CA ILE A 30 0.36 19.84 -11.21
C ILE A 30 0.33 21.27 -10.66
N GLY A 31 1.46 21.78 -10.16
CA GLY A 31 1.56 23.11 -9.55
C GLY A 31 0.79 23.24 -8.24
N GLN A 32 0.55 22.12 -7.55
CA GLN A 32 -0.23 22.04 -6.33
C GLN A 32 0.47 21.11 -5.33
N GLU A 33 0.43 21.51 -4.05
CA GLU A 33 0.92 20.69 -2.95
C GLU A 33 0.13 19.37 -2.85
N ILE A 34 0.86 18.27 -2.66
CA ILE A 34 0.30 16.98 -2.29
C ILE A 34 0.51 16.81 -0.78
N HIS A 35 -0.59 16.73 -0.03
CA HIS A 35 -0.53 16.46 1.40
C HIS A 35 -0.11 15.02 1.67
N TRP A 36 1.03 14.86 2.34
CA TRP A 36 1.55 13.57 2.74
C TRP A 36 0.93 13.12 4.06
N VAL A 37 0.65 11.83 4.16
CA VAL A 37 0.09 11.21 5.37
C VAL A 37 0.94 10.00 5.74
N THR A 38 1.30 9.88 7.01
CA THR A 38 2.08 8.74 7.50
C THR A 38 1.46 8.14 8.75
N GLY A 39 1.53 6.82 8.86
CA GLY A 39 1.13 6.06 10.03
C GLY A 39 2.32 5.57 10.84
N LYS A 40 2.06 4.56 11.66
CA LYS A 40 3.09 3.77 12.30
C LYS A 40 4.01 3.13 11.25
N THR A 41 5.29 3.06 11.57
CA THR A 41 6.30 2.38 10.77
C THR A 41 6.07 0.86 10.76
N PHE A 42 6.72 0.18 9.82
CA PHE A 42 6.62 -1.27 9.71
C PHE A 42 7.16 -1.96 10.98
N ASP A 43 8.27 -1.46 11.56
CA ASP A 43 8.85 -1.98 12.80
C ASP A 43 7.90 -1.83 13.99
N GLU A 44 7.17 -0.72 14.11
CA GLU A 44 6.19 -0.49 15.18
C GLU A 44 4.97 -1.42 15.08
N ILE A 45 4.44 -1.64 13.87
CA ILE A 45 3.21 -2.46 13.72
C ILE A 45 3.46 -3.96 13.88
N ILE A 46 4.70 -4.44 13.63
CA ILE A 46 5.04 -5.85 13.79
C ILE A 46 5.49 -6.19 15.21
N ASP A 47 5.94 -5.19 15.98
CA ASP A 47 6.36 -5.39 17.36
C ASP A 47 5.15 -5.64 18.29
N ARG A 48 5.33 -6.57 19.22
CA ARG A 48 4.34 -6.90 20.27
C ARG A 48 4.83 -6.54 21.67
N GLY A 49 5.99 -5.87 21.81
CA GLY A 49 6.50 -5.34 23.07
C GLY A 49 7.08 -6.39 24.03
N ASN A 50 7.25 -7.64 23.57
CA ASN A 50 7.81 -8.75 24.37
C ASN A 50 8.92 -9.51 23.63
N GLY A 51 9.60 -8.83 22.70
CA GLY A 51 10.62 -9.43 21.84
C GLY A 51 10.06 -10.39 20.77
N LYS A 52 8.73 -10.50 20.62
CA LYS A 52 8.09 -11.31 19.57
C LYS A 52 7.50 -10.42 18.50
N LYS A 53 7.64 -10.86 17.25
CA LYS A 53 7.03 -10.19 16.09
C LYS A 53 5.76 -10.88 15.59
N HIS A 54 4.84 -10.08 15.04
CA HIS A 54 3.72 -10.54 14.25
C HIS A 54 3.82 -9.96 12.86
N LEU A 55 4.05 -10.81 11.86
CA LEU A 55 4.24 -10.37 10.48
C LEU A 55 2.90 -10.33 9.75
N PRO A 56 2.68 -9.33 8.87
CA PRO A 56 1.52 -9.32 8.00
C PRO A 56 1.65 -10.42 6.95
N ASN A 57 0.51 -10.98 6.55
CA ASN A 57 0.42 -12.00 5.53
C ASN A 57 -0.88 -11.85 4.72
N ALA A 58 -1.07 -12.72 3.73
CA ALA A 58 -2.22 -12.68 2.81
C ALA A 58 -3.59 -12.77 3.50
N ILE A 59 -3.66 -13.23 4.75
CA ILE A 59 -4.88 -13.32 5.55
C ILE A 59 -5.05 -12.06 6.40
N SER A 60 -4.05 -11.72 7.23
CA SER A 60 -4.19 -10.65 8.22
C SER A 60 -4.15 -9.25 7.61
N ARG A 61 -3.27 -9.03 6.61
CA ARG A 61 -3.10 -7.77 5.86
C ARG A 61 -3.11 -6.48 6.69
N PHE A 62 -2.77 -6.56 7.98
CA PHE A 62 -2.91 -5.42 8.89
C PHE A 62 -1.99 -4.25 8.52
N CYS A 63 -0.94 -4.47 7.72
CA CYS A 63 -0.13 -3.39 7.15
C CYS A 63 -0.97 -2.43 6.27
N THR A 64 -1.98 -2.93 5.55
CA THR A 64 -2.90 -2.08 4.78
C THR A 64 -3.76 -1.24 5.72
N SER A 65 -4.31 -1.86 6.76
CA SER A 65 -5.14 -1.17 7.75
C SER A 65 -4.36 -0.13 8.54
N GLU A 66 -3.22 -0.49 9.12
CA GLU A 66 -2.46 0.37 10.05
C GLU A 66 -1.59 1.42 9.33
N MET A 67 -1.04 1.11 8.16
CA MET A 67 -0.08 2.01 7.48
C MET A 67 -0.72 2.82 6.35
N LYS A 68 -1.87 2.40 5.82
CA LYS A 68 -2.52 3.06 4.67
C LYS A 68 -3.87 3.66 5.04
N ILE A 69 -4.80 2.82 5.52
CA ILE A 69 -6.18 3.26 5.78
C ILE A 69 -6.30 4.12 7.04
N GLN A 70 -5.74 3.64 8.15
CA GLN A 70 -5.83 4.34 9.44
C GLN A 70 -5.25 5.76 9.37
N PRO A 71 -4.05 6.00 8.79
CA PRO A 71 -3.49 7.35 8.71
C PRO A 71 -4.30 8.28 7.80
N LEU A 72 -4.83 7.75 6.69
CA LEU A 72 -5.70 8.49 5.79
C LEU A 72 -7.01 8.90 6.48
N PHE A 73 -7.63 7.97 7.22
CA PHE A 73 -8.82 8.24 8.01
C PHE A 73 -8.54 9.25 9.15
N ASP A 74 -7.44 9.11 9.88
CA ASP A 74 -7.08 10.02 10.97
C ASP A 74 -6.83 11.45 10.45
N TRP A 75 -6.22 11.58 9.27
CA TRP A 75 -6.08 12.86 8.61
C TRP A 75 -7.43 13.41 8.17
N TRP A 76 -8.30 12.59 7.57
CA TRP A 76 -9.66 13.04 7.22
C TRP A 76 -10.44 13.51 8.46
N ASP A 77 -10.48 12.72 9.52
CA ASP A 77 -11.25 12.97 10.75
C ASP A 77 -10.77 14.22 11.50
N LYS A 78 -9.51 14.62 11.31
CA LYS A 78 -8.96 15.87 11.83
C LYS A 78 -9.34 17.11 10.99
N ASN A 79 -9.48 16.95 9.68
CA ASN A 79 -9.57 18.07 8.75
C ASN A 79 -10.96 18.29 8.15
N PHE A 80 -11.83 17.29 8.20
CA PHE A 80 -13.17 17.33 7.61
C PHE A 80 -14.21 16.83 8.59
N THR A 81 -15.43 17.32 8.42
CA THR A 81 -16.62 16.85 9.17
C THR A 81 -17.56 16.02 8.29
N GLU A 82 -17.48 16.21 6.97
CA GLU A 82 -18.32 15.54 5.99
C GLU A 82 -17.53 14.50 5.19
N PRO A 83 -18.18 13.44 4.68
CA PRO A 83 -17.55 12.49 3.78
C PRO A 83 -16.97 13.18 2.54
N VAL A 84 -15.80 12.72 2.10
CA VAL A 84 -15.09 13.26 0.92
C VAL A 84 -15.21 12.33 -0.28
N GLU A 85 -15.20 12.92 -1.48
CA GLU A 85 -15.03 12.16 -2.72
C GLU A 85 -13.56 11.76 -2.90
N VAL A 86 -13.32 10.48 -3.14
CA VAL A 86 -11.98 9.94 -3.42
C VAL A 86 -11.97 9.37 -4.84
N ARG A 87 -11.17 9.99 -5.71
CA ARG A 87 -11.00 9.59 -7.11
C ARG A 87 -9.97 8.49 -7.23
N ILE A 88 -10.41 7.28 -7.54
CA ILE A 88 -9.56 6.09 -7.59
C ILE A 88 -9.22 5.77 -9.04
N GLY A 89 -7.92 5.63 -9.34
CA GLY A 89 -7.40 5.33 -10.68
C GLY A 89 -7.56 3.87 -11.13
N TYR A 90 -8.74 3.28 -10.97
CA TYR A 90 -9.05 1.99 -11.61
C TYR A 90 -9.34 2.21 -13.09
N ARG A 91 -8.71 1.43 -13.97
CA ARG A 91 -8.86 1.55 -15.43
C ARG A 91 -10.16 0.91 -15.92
N ALA A 92 -10.57 1.24 -17.14
CA ALA A 92 -11.78 0.75 -17.79
C ALA A 92 -11.94 -0.78 -17.75
N ASN A 93 -10.84 -1.54 -17.84
CA ASN A 93 -10.84 -3.01 -17.78
C ASN A 93 -10.76 -3.60 -16.36
N GLU A 94 -10.84 -2.79 -15.30
CA GLU A 94 -10.70 -3.22 -13.90
C GLU A 94 -12.03 -3.27 -13.13
N LEU A 95 -13.15 -3.49 -13.83
CA LEU A 95 -14.52 -3.50 -13.26
C LEU A 95 -14.67 -4.42 -12.04
N ARG A 96 -13.95 -5.54 -11.99
CA ARG A 96 -13.95 -6.45 -10.82
C ARG A 96 -13.52 -5.75 -9.54
N ARG A 97 -12.58 -4.80 -9.61
CA ARG A 97 -12.10 -4.03 -8.44
C ARG A 97 -13.18 -3.08 -7.94
N VAL A 98 -13.92 -2.45 -8.85
CA VAL A 98 -15.10 -1.62 -8.52
C VAL A 98 -16.17 -2.46 -7.83
N GLU A 99 -16.53 -3.62 -8.38
CA GLU A 99 -17.55 -4.47 -7.78
C GLU A 99 -17.16 -4.97 -6.39
N ASN A 100 -15.87 -5.23 -6.15
CA ASN A 100 -15.39 -5.56 -4.81
C ASN A 100 -15.46 -4.37 -3.85
N MET A 101 -15.20 -3.15 -4.33
CA MET A 101 -15.34 -1.94 -3.53
C MET A 101 -16.80 -1.66 -3.19
N LYS A 102 -17.72 -1.79 -4.16
CA LYS A 102 -19.17 -1.59 -3.98
C LYS A 102 -19.75 -2.48 -2.89
N LYS A 103 -19.28 -3.73 -2.78
CA LYS A 103 -19.70 -4.65 -1.71
C LYS A 103 -19.37 -4.18 -0.30
N ARG A 104 -18.44 -3.23 -0.15
CA ARG A 104 -17.99 -2.67 1.13
C ARG A 104 -18.67 -1.34 1.48
N LEU A 105 -19.46 -0.79 0.56
CA LEU A 105 -20.19 0.46 0.79
C LEU A 105 -21.37 0.22 1.72
N ASN A 106 -21.65 1.23 2.55
CA ASN A 106 -22.89 1.28 3.30
C ASN A 106 -24.08 1.63 2.37
N LYS A 107 -25.28 1.71 2.96
CA LYS A 107 -26.53 2.06 2.25
C LYS A 107 -26.50 3.41 1.53
N ASP A 108 -25.64 4.33 1.97
CA ASP A 108 -25.50 5.69 1.44
C ASP A 108 -24.39 5.77 0.37
N GLY A 109 -23.79 4.62 -0.01
CA GLY A 109 -22.72 4.56 -1.00
C GLY A 109 -21.35 4.99 -0.48
N LEU A 110 -21.14 4.95 0.84
CA LEU A 110 -19.91 5.39 1.49
C LEU A 110 -19.15 4.23 2.12
N LEU A 111 -17.81 4.30 2.08
CA LEU A 111 -16.95 3.47 2.89
C LEU A 111 -16.96 3.98 4.34
N THR A 112 -16.93 3.03 5.27
CA THR A 112 -16.94 3.30 6.71
C THR A 112 -15.66 2.85 7.36
N HIS A 113 -15.20 3.58 8.37
CA HIS A 113 -14.07 3.19 9.20
C HIS A 113 -14.49 3.13 10.67
N ARG A 114 -13.99 2.13 11.40
CA ARG A 114 -14.40 1.87 12.78
C ARG A 114 -13.54 2.69 13.75
N LYS A 115 -14.17 3.61 14.49
CA LYS A 115 -13.51 4.49 15.46
C LYS A 115 -14.14 4.35 16.86
N ILE A 116 -13.37 4.67 17.90
CA ILE A 116 -13.90 4.80 19.26
C ILE A 116 -14.71 6.10 19.33
N ILE A 117 -16.03 5.98 19.52
CA ILE A 117 -16.98 7.11 19.63
C ILE A 117 -17.33 7.46 21.07
N GLY A 118 -16.81 6.70 22.03
CA GLY A 118 -17.02 6.96 23.45
C GLY A 118 -16.38 5.90 24.33
N LYS A 119 -16.45 6.12 25.64
CA LYS A 119 -15.99 5.16 26.65
C LYS A 119 -17.04 5.02 27.75
N SER A 120 -17.29 3.80 28.20
CA SER A 120 -18.16 3.51 29.33
C SER A 120 -17.37 2.77 30.39
N LYS A 121 -17.10 3.43 31.53
CA LYS A 121 -16.22 2.94 32.60
C LYS A 121 -14.85 2.54 32.02
N THR A 122 -14.65 1.25 31.74
CA THR A 122 -13.40 0.68 31.21
C THR A 122 -13.51 0.21 29.75
N ARG A 123 -14.69 0.26 29.12
CA ARG A 123 -14.92 -0.29 27.78
C ARG A 123 -15.03 0.81 26.72
N ASN A 124 -14.35 0.61 25.60
CA ASN A 124 -14.50 1.46 24.42
C ASN A 124 -15.83 1.18 23.73
N LYS A 125 -16.59 2.23 23.42
CA LYS A 125 -17.74 2.18 22.53
C LYS A 125 -17.23 2.47 21.12
N TRP A 126 -17.40 1.50 20.23
CA TRP A 126 -17.00 1.61 18.84
C TRP A 126 -18.21 1.99 17.98
N GLY A 127 -17.95 2.80 16.95
CA GLY A 127 -18.93 3.15 15.93
C GLY A 127 -18.25 3.21 14.56
N ASP A 128 -19.04 3.00 13.52
CA ASP A 128 -18.60 3.10 12.14
C ASP A 128 -18.89 4.52 11.64
N ILE A 129 -17.85 5.20 11.15
CA ILE A 129 -17.92 6.56 10.62
C ILE A 129 -17.83 6.47 9.09
N ALA A 130 -18.85 6.96 8.40
CA ALA A 130 -18.84 7.08 6.94
C ALA A 130 -18.00 8.30 6.56
N TRP A 131 -17.03 8.11 5.66
CA TRP A 131 -16.01 9.15 5.42
C TRP A 131 -15.54 9.26 3.97
N GLU A 132 -15.62 8.19 3.19
CA GLU A 132 -15.11 8.15 1.82
C GLU A 132 -16.20 7.74 0.83
N LYS A 133 -16.40 8.53 -0.21
CA LYS A 133 -17.19 8.20 -1.40
C LYS A 133 -16.24 7.88 -2.56
N PRO A 134 -16.02 6.60 -2.92
CA PRO A 134 -15.14 6.26 -4.02
C PRO A 134 -15.81 6.57 -5.37
N VAL A 135 -15.06 7.17 -6.29
CA VAL A 135 -15.45 7.40 -7.69
C VAL A 135 -14.35 6.94 -8.65
N TYR A 136 -14.71 6.63 -9.90
CA TYR A 136 -13.81 5.94 -10.84
C TYR A 136 -13.74 6.64 -12.21
N PRO A 137 -13.13 7.85 -12.29
CA PRO A 137 -13.16 8.66 -13.50
C PRO A 137 -12.61 7.94 -14.74
N LEU A 138 -11.54 7.15 -14.58
CA LEU A 138 -10.93 6.43 -15.70
C LEU A 138 -11.82 5.29 -16.25
N ILE A 139 -12.76 4.77 -15.46
CA ILE A 139 -13.76 3.81 -15.95
C ILE A 139 -14.88 4.56 -16.68
N GLU A 140 -15.34 5.68 -16.11
CA GLU A 140 -16.38 6.53 -16.70
C GLU A 140 -15.96 7.07 -18.07
N ASP A 141 -14.70 7.47 -18.19
CA ASP A 141 -14.10 8.00 -19.42
C ASP A 141 -13.52 6.92 -20.35
N ASN A 142 -13.70 5.63 -20.00
CA ASN A 142 -13.21 4.48 -20.78
C ASN A 142 -11.70 4.54 -21.09
N ILE A 143 -10.89 4.91 -20.10
CA ILE A 143 -9.43 5.07 -20.19
C ILE A 143 -8.71 3.75 -19.85
N PHE A 144 -7.85 3.31 -20.75
CA PHE A 144 -7.02 2.12 -20.65
C PHE A 144 -5.54 2.46 -20.42
N LYS A 145 -4.71 1.42 -20.23
CA LYS A 145 -3.28 1.55 -19.92
C LYS A 145 -2.53 2.32 -21.02
N ASP A 146 -2.79 2.00 -22.28
CA ASP A 146 -2.20 2.65 -23.45
C ASP A 146 -2.53 4.15 -23.50
N ASN A 147 -3.76 4.55 -23.15
CA ASN A 147 -4.11 5.97 -23.04
C ASN A 147 -3.29 6.68 -21.96
N ILE A 148 -3.05 6.01 -20.82
CA ILE A 148 -2.27 6.55 -19.70
C ILE A 148 -0.79 6.69 -20.11
N GLU A 149 -0.22 5.65 -20.71
CA GLU A 149 1.18 5.65 -21.17
C GLU A 149 1.40 6.73 -22.23
N GLU A 150 0.47 6.90 -23.17
CA GLU A 150 0.52 7.96 -24.16
C GLU A 150 0.40 9.34 -23.51
N TYR A 151 -0.53 9.52 -22.57
CA TYR A 151 -0.69 10.79 -21.87
C TYR A 151 0.58 11.19 -21.13
N TRP A 152 1.28 10.25 -20.48
CA TRP A 152 2.50 10.55 -19.73
C TRP A 152 3.76 10.61 -20.58
N ARG A 153 3.70 10.24 -21.85
CA ARG A 153 4.83 10.26 -22.78
C ARG A 153 5.41 11.68 -22.87
N GLY A 154 6.71 11.80 -22.60
CA GLY A 154 7.45 13.07 -22.68
C GLY A 154 7.18 14.09 -21.56
N LYS A 155 6.33 13.75 -20.57
CA LYS A 155 6.11 14.62 -19.40
C LYS A 155 7.23 14.43 -18.38
N PRO A 156 7.58 15.48 -17.61
CA PRO A 156 8.70 15.46 -16.67
C PRO A 156 8.32 14.77 -15.35
N VAL A 157 7.65 13.61 -15.41
CA VAL A 157 7.26 12.83 -14.23
C VAL A 157 7.83 11.44 -14.36
N ARG A 158 8.71 11.07 -13.43
CA ARG A 158 9.23 9.70 -13.33
C ARG A 158 8.21 8.85 -12.59
N PHE A 159 7.93 7.67 -13.10
CA PHE A 159 7.12 6.67 -12.42
C PHE A 159 7.97 5.48 -12.01
N ALA A 160 7.80 5.00 -10.78
CA ALA A 160 8.33 3.70 -10.38
C ALA A 160 7.72 2.60 -11.26
N TYR A 161 8.55 1.68 -11.75
CA TYR A 161 8.06 0.58 -12.59
C TYR A 161 7.05 -0.29 -11.82
N MET A 162 7.37 -0.64 -10.57
CA MET A 162 6.48 -1.37 -9.66
C MET A 162 6.01 -0.47 -8.52
N ASN A 163 4.72 -0.20 -8.45
CA ASN A 163 4.09 0.64 -7.43
C ASN A 163 3.53 -0.20 -6.27
N ASN A 164 4.38 -0.81 -5.46
CA ASN A 164 3.99 -1.47 -4.21
C ASN A 164 5.23 -1.79 -3.36
N CYS A 165 5.00 -2.15 -2.10
CA CYS A 165 6.02 -2.62 -1.17
C CYS A 165 6.87 -3.75 -1.78
N ILE A 166 8.20 -3.61 -1.69
CA ILE A 166 9.22 -4.47 -2.32
C ILE A 166 9.00 -5.93 -1.96
N GLY A 167 8.79 -6.20 -0.67
CA GLY A 167 8.57 -7.53 -0.11
C GLY A 167 7.11 -7.87 0.10
N CYS A 168 6.17 -7.35 -0.68
CA CYS A 168 4.75 -7.67 -0.51
C CYS A 168 4.48 -9.19 -0.69
N PHE A 169 3.83 -9.82 0.29
CA PHE A 169 3.48 -11.26 0.26
C PHE A 169 2.47 -11.66 -0.83
N HIS A 170 1.79 -10.68 -1.46
CA HIS A 170 0.92 -10.91 -2.62
C HIS A 170 1.68 -11.10 -3.92
N ARG A 171 2.95 -10.69 -3.99
CA ARG A 171 3.79 -10.95 -5.16
C ARG A 171 4.05 -12.43 -5.31
N ASN A 172 4.15 -12.88 -6.56
CA ASN A 172 4.61 -14.22 -6.84
C ASN A 172 6.09 -14.38 -6.40
N GLU A 173 6.55 -15.61 -6.25
CA GLU A 173 7.88 -15.89 -5.68
C GLU A 173 9.02 -15.47 -6.63
N MET A 174 8.83 -15.59 -7.94
CA MET A 174 9.81 -15.17 -8.94
C MET A 174 9.99 -13.65 -8.98
N LEU A 175 8.90 -12.90 -8.82
CA LEU A 175 8.97 -11.45 -8.70
C LEU A 175 9.64 -11.06 -7.38
N LEU A 176 9.30 -11.70 -6.26
CA LEU A 176 10.01 -11.46 -4.99
C LEU A 176 11.50 -11.77 -5.09
N LYS A 177 11.88 -12.81 -5.85
CA LYS A 177 13.27 -13.10 -6.18
C LYS A 177 13.91 -11.96 -6.98
N LEU A 178 13.28 -11.46 -8.03
CA LEU A 178 13.77 -10.30 -8.80
C LEU A 178 13.90 -9.04 -7.91
N MET A 179 12.89 -8.76 -7.09
CA MET A 179 12.90 -7.65 -6.14
C MET A 179 14.04 -7.76 -5.13
N SER A 180 14.41 -8.98 -4.73
CA SER A 180 15.55 -9.23 -3.84
C SER A 180 16.91 -8.90 -4.48
N GLU A 181 17.01 -8.97 -5.81
CA GLU A 181 18.22 -8.62 -6.55
C GLU A 181 18.29 -7.13 -6.87
N LYS A 182 17.15 -6.53 -7.27
CA LYS A 182 17.07 -5.09 -7.58
C LYS A 182 17.16 -4.23 -6.32
N PHE A 183 16.63 -4.69 -5.19
CA PHE A 183 16.57 -3.92 -3.93
C PHE A 183 17.07 -4.75 -2.73
N PRO A 184 18.35 -5.16 -2.72
CA PRO A 184 18.88 -6.14 -1.77
C PRO A 184 18.76 -5.68 -0.31
N GLU A 185 19.07 -4.41 -0.01
CA GLU A 185 19.02 -3.89 1.36
C GLU A 185 17.59 -3.84 1.91
N LYS A 186 16.64 -3.32 1.13
CA LYS A 186 15.23 -3.25 1.51
C LYS A 186 14.62 -4.65 1.61
N PHE A 187 14.97 -5.57 0.70
CA PHE A 187 14.53 -6.95 0.79
C PHE A 187 15.11 -7.68 2.01
N ASN A 188 16.38 -7.40 2.35
CA ASN A 188 17.06 -7.97 3.51
C ASN A 188 16.37 -7.59 4.83
N TRP A 189 15.71 -6.43 4.91
CA TRP A 189 14.86 -6.10 6.05
C TRP A 189 13.77 -7.18 6.25
N PHE A 190 13.05 -7.60 5.20
CA PHE A 190 12.02 -8.65 5.32
C PHE A 190 12.62 -9.98 5.75
N VAL A 191 13.78 -10.34 5.20
CA VAL A 191 14.50 -11.57 5.58
C VAL A 191 14.82 -11.56 7.08
N LYS A 192 15.25 -10.42 7.63
CA LYS A 192 15.58 -10.26 9.06
C LYS A 192 14.35 -10.32 9.97
N GLN A 193 13.17 -9.94 9.48
CA GLN A 193 11.95 -9.99 10.29
C GLN A 193 11.39 -11.41 10.45
N GLU A 194 11.62 -12.30 9.48
CA GLU A 194 11.23 -13.70 9.60
C GLU A 194 12.05 -14.43 10.66
N GLY A 195 11.45 -15.41 11.34
CA GLY A 195 12.13 -16.23 12.36
C GLY A 195 12.27 -15.59 13.75
N GLN A 196 11.94 -14.31 13.93
CA GLN A 196 12.02 -13.60 15.22
C GLN A 196 10.73 -13.70 16.06
N GLY A 197 10.11 -14.88 16.21
CA GLY A 197 8.83 -15.01 16.92
C GLY A 197 8.38 -16.43 17.33
N TYR A 198 7.16 -16.52 17.90
CA TYR A 198 6.52 -17.79 18.29
C TYR A 198 6.12 -18.60 17.04
N LYS A 199 6.77 -19.75 16.82
CA LYS A 199 6.76 -20.52 15.56
C LYS A 199 7.34 -19.71 14.39
N SER A 200 7.89 -20.37 13.38
CA SER A 200 8.52 -19.74 12.21
C SER A 200 7.48 -18.98 11.38
N ARG A 201 7.13 -17.77 11.80
CA ARG A 201 6.22 -16.89 11.06
C ARG A 201 6.95 -16.33 9.84
N THR A 202 6.30 -16.46 8.71
CA THR A 202 6.76 -15.98 7.41
C THR A 202 5.75 -14.97 6.87
N PHE A 203 6.19 -14.08 5.98
CA PHE A 203 5.27 -13.17 5.28
C PHE A 203 4.41 -13.94 4.28
N LYS A 204 5.02 -14.90 3.57
CA LYS A 204 4.36 -15.77 2.60
C LYS A 204 4.17 -17.17 3.17
N ASN A 205 2.98 -17.75 3.02
CA ASN A 205 2.69 -19.07 3.55
C ASN A 205 3.54 -20.14 2.85
N GLY A 206 4.14 -21.05 3.60
CA GLY A 206 4.91 -22.19 3.08
C GLY A 206 6.37 -21.92 2.70
N ILE A 207 6.82 -20.66 2.69
CA ILE A 207 8.19 -20.31 2.27
C ILE A 207 8.73 -19.07 2.98
N THR A 208 10.05 -19.05 3.23
CA THR A 208 10.76 -17.88 3.77
C THR A 208 11.33 -17.01 2.65
N TYR A 209 11.47 -15.71 2.91
CA TYR A 209 12.08 -14.76 1.99
C TYR A 209 13.57 -15.07 1.79
N ALA A 210 14.23 -15.63 2.82
CA ALA A 210 15.59 -16.15 2.69
C ALA A 210 15.70 -17.24 1.62
N LYS A 211 14.72 -18.15 1.56
CA LYS A 211 14.66 -19.20 0.53
C LYS A 211 14.31 -18.63 -0.84
N ILE A 212 13.33 -17.73 -0.92
CA ILE A 212 12.95 -17.06 -2.19
C ILE A 212 14.17 -16.36 -2.81
N ARG A 213 14.98 -15.65 -2.01
CA ARG A 213 16.20 -14.97 -2.47
C ARG A 213 17.22 -15.92 -3.13
N GLN A 214 17.20 -17.19 -2.77
CA GLN A 214 18.10 -18.23 -3.26
C GLN A 214 17.55 -19.01 -4.46
N PHE A 215 16.35 -18.69 -4.95
CA PHE A 215 15.77 -19.39 -6.09
C PHE A 215 16.68 -19.29 -7.31
N PRO A 216 16.96 -20.42 -7.99
CA PRO A 216 17.75 -20.41 -9.21
C PRO A 216 16.97 -19.69 -10.30
N MET A 217 17.61 -18.74 -10.98
CA MET A 217 17.05 -18.10 -12.16
C MET A 217 17.76 -18.64 -13.39
N ALA A 218 17.03 -19.40 -14.21
CA ALA A 218 17.55 -19.98 -15.45
C ALA A 218 17.78 -18.93 -16.54
N GLN A 219 17.08 -17.79 -16.45
CA GLN A 219 17.19 -16.63 -17.35
C GLN A 219 17.14 -15.36 -16.52
N THR A 220 17.76 -14.28 -17.01
CA THR A 220 17.63 -12.94 -16.42
C THR A 220 16.21 -12.46 -16.64
N LEU A 221 15.44 -12.35 -15.56
CA LEU A 221 14.11 -11.75 -15.58
C LEU A 221 14.22 -10.23 -15.42
N ASP A 222 13.39 -9.49 -16.13
CA ASP A 222 13.17 -8.07 -15.88
C ASP A 222 11.70 -7.81 -15.56
N PHE A 223 11.36 -6.58 -15.18
CA PHE A 223 10.00 -6.32 -14.75
C PHE A 223 8.95 -6.45 -15.88
N GLU A 224 9.36 -6.41 -17.14
CA GLU A 224 8.50 -6.62 -18.32
C GLU A 224 8.01 -8.06 -18.46
N ASP A 225 8.69 -9.01 -17.80
CA ASP A 225 8.29 -10.42 -17.78
C ASP A 225 7.12 -10.71 -16.82
N PHE A 226 6.64 -9.70 -16.09
CA PHE A 226 5.61 -9.85 -15.07
C PHE A 226 4.34 -9.07 -15.42
N THR A 227 3.19 -9.65 -15.10
CA THR A 227 1.88 -9.03 -15.32
C THR A 227 1.35 -8.29 -14.08
N ASP A 228 0.28 -7.52 -14.25
CA ASP A 228 -0.46 -6.90 -13.13
C ASP A 228 -0.97 -7.94 -12.11
N CYS A 229 -1.15 -9.21 -12.50
CA CYS A 229 -1.51 -10.27 -11.57
C CYS A 229 -0.33 -10.73 -10.71
N ASP A 230 0.89 -10.61 -11.22
CA ASP A 230 2.12 -11.06 -10.58
C ASP A 230 2.68 -10.03 -9.58
N SER A 231 2.45 -8.75 -9.85
CA SER A 231 2.85 -7.61 -9.01
C SER A 231 2.17 -7.59 -7.64
N GLY A 232 1.11 -8.40 -7.49
CA GLY A 232 0.37 -8.60 -6.26
C GLY A 232 -0.57 -7.43 -5.96
N TYR A 233 -1.83 -7.74 -5.66
CA TYR A 233 -2.82 -6.73 -5.31
C TYR A 233 -3.01 -6.63 -3.79
N CYS A 234 -2.50 -5.55 -3.18
CA CYS A 234 -2.91 -5.12 -1.84
C CYS A 234 -4.19 -4.29 -1.96
N GLY A 235 -5.33 -4.95 -2.16
CA GLY A 235 -6.61 -4.24 -2.19
C GLY A 235 -7.02 -3.65 -0.85
N ILE A 236 -7.55 -2.44 -0.93
CA ILE A 236 -8.55 -1.91 0.00
C ILE A 236 -9.86 -2.60 -0.35
#